data_AF-A0A836W514-F1
#
_entry.id   AF-A0A836W514-F1
#
_cell.length_a   1.000
_cell.length_b   1.000
_cell.length_c   1.000
_cell.angle_alpha   90.00
_cell.angle_beta   90.00
_cell.angle_gamma   90.00
#
_symmetry.space_group_name_H-M   'P 1'
#
loop_
_entity.id
_entity.type
_entity.pdbx_description
1 polymer ?
#
loop_
_entity_poly.entity_id
_entity_poly.type
_entity_poly.pdbx_seq_one_letter_code
_entity_poly.pdbx_strand_id
1 'polypeptide(L)'
;AILVRSPIYGDRVVEVLKATGGSAVAVSDEEMFKAEREVARLEGLFVEPSSSSTVAVIPRLLEEGLIKPEELVVCILTGSGLKAPSISEFLSVRRRAVEVPRETSMKMRVLTVLSRGERHGYAVWRLLKKAVSLQAVYQHLKDLERRGYVESTRLNGRRVYRLTEEGRLLLKAFRIIRGR
;
A
#
# COMPACT_ATOMS: atom_id res chain seq x y z
N ALA A 1 -3.17 7.18 4.87
CA ALA A 1 -3.95 8.26 5.47
C ALA A 1 -5.29 7.76 5.97
N ILE A 2 -5.38 7.52 7.27
CA ILE A 2 -6.63 7.29 8.00
C ILE A 2 -7.00 8.66 8.58
N LEU A 3 -7.96 9.35 7.96
CA LEU A 3 -8.36 10.70 8.35
C LEU A 3 -9.88 10.82 8.32
N VAL A 4 -10.45 11.16 9.46
CA VAL A 4 -11.86 11.57 9.56
C VAL A 4 -11.88 13.08 9.77
N ARG A 5 -12.24 13.83 8.72
CA ARG A 5 -12.19 15.31 8.73
C ARG A 5 -13.12 15.93 9.78
N SER A 6 -14.26 15.29 10.05
CA SER A 6 -15.23 15.75 11.04
C SER A 6 -15.71 14.54 11.86
N PRO A 7 -15.01 14.22 12.97
CA PRO A 7 -15.38 13.10 13.83
C PRO A 7 -16.70 13.37 14.55
N ILE A 8 -17.63 12.43 14.53
CA ILE A 8 -18.97 12.55 15.15
C ILE A 8 -18.86 12.88 16.65
N TYR A 9 -17.83 12.39 17.33
CA TYR A 9 -17.60 12.59 18.77
C TYR A 9 -16.46 13.58 19.07
N GLY A 10 -16.09 14.46 18.12
CA GLY A 10 -14.95 15.36 18.26
C GLY A 10 -15.00 16.23 19.53
N ASP A 11 -16.13 16.89 19.77
CA ASP A 11 -16.30 17.80 20.92
C ASP A 11 -16.16 17.04 22.25
N ARG A 12 -16.76 15.85 22.34
CA ARG A 12 -16.67 14.99 23.53
C ARG A 12 -15.24 14.54 23.82
N VAL A 13 -14.44 14.27 22.78
CA VAL A 13 -13.02 13.94 22.95
C VAL A 13 -12.25 15.15 23.51
N VAL A 14 -12.51 16.36 23.01
CA VAL A 14 -11.87 17.59 23.52
C VAL A 14 -12.24 17.83 24.99
N GLU A 15 -13.49 17.62 25.38
CA GLU A 15 -13.92 17.71 26.78
C GLU A 15 -13.17 16.72 27.68
N VAL A 16 -13.08 15.45 27.27
CA VAL A 16 -12.36 14.42 28.03
C VAL A 16 -10.88 14.76 28.17
N LEU A 17 -10.22 15.17 27.08
CA LEU A 17 -8.80 15.56 27.14
C LEU A 17 -8.56 16.71 28.13
N LYS A 18 -9.43 17.73 28.13
CA LYS A 18 -9.34 18.83 29.11
C LYS A 18 -9.57 18.34 30.54
N ALA A 19 -10.57 17.48 30.75
CA ALA A 19 -10.92 16.97 32.08
C ALA A 19 -9.84 16.05 32.67
N THR A 20 -9.13 15.29 31.85
CA THR A 20 -8.08 14.36 32.29
C THR A 20 -6.67 14.96 32.21
N GLY A 21 -6.51 16.19 31.71
CA GLY A 21 -5.19 16.73 31.36
C GLY A 21 -4.47 15.93 30.26
N GLY A 22 -5.24 15.26 29.40
CA GLY A 22 -4.72 14.44 28.31
C GLY A 22 -4.32 15.27 27.09
N SER A 23 -3.65 14.62 26.15
CA SER A 23 -3.13 15.23 24.92
C SER A 23 -3.58 14.49 23.66
N ALA A 24 -3.59 15.20 22.53
CA ALA A 24 -3.77 14.63 21.21
C ALA A 24 -2.50 14.84 20.38
N VAL A 25 -2.05 13.79 19.70
CA VAL A 25 -0.84 13.83 18.87
C VAL A 25 -1.13 13.32 17.46
N ALA A 26 -0.53 13.95 16.47
CA ALA A 26 -0.62 13.52 15.07
C ALA A 26 0.42 12.42 14.78
N VAL A 27 0.06 11.45 13.94
CA VAL A 27 0.96 10.37 13.53
C VAL A 27 1.04 10.37 12.01
N SER A 28 2.26 10.32 11.47
CA SER A 28 2.48 10.18 10.04
C SER A 28 2.17 8.76 9.57
N ASP A 29 1.84 8.62 8.29
CA ASP A 29 1.68 7.32 7.66
C ASP A 29 2.99 6.50 7.79
N GLU A 30 4.17 7.11 7.66
CA GLU A 30 5.45 6.41 7.83
C GLU A 30 5.65 5.83 9.23
N GLU A 31 5.35 6.59 10.28
CA GLU A 31 5.43 6.15 11.68
C GLU A 31 4.48 4.98 11.93
N MET A 32 3.22 5.09 11.50
CA MET A 32 2.22 4.02 11.61
C MET A 32 2.70 2.71 10.98
N PHE A 33 3.16 2.77 9.73
CA PHE A 33 3.62 1.56 9.03
C PHE A 33 4.91 0.99 9.62
N LYS A 34 5.79 1.83 10.18
CA LYS A 34 6.98 1.36 10.89
C LYS A 34 6.57 0.58 12.14
N ALA A 35 5.71 1.17 12.97
CA ALA A 35 5.23 0.55 14.20
C ALA A 35 4.47 -0.75 13.94
N GLU A 36 3.60 -0.80 12.93
CA GLU A 36 2.90 -2.02 12.52
C GLU A 36 3.87 -3.19 12.28
N ARG A 37 4.97 -2.92 11.55
CA ARG A 37 5.99 -3.92 11.26
C ARG A 37 6.78 -4.34 12.50
N GLU A 38 7.12 -3.38 13.35
CA GLU A 38 7.88 -3.64 14.58
C GLU A 38 7.06 -4.48 15.54
N VAL A 39 5.80 -4.12 15.78
CA VAL A 39 4.86 -4.87 16.63
C VAL A 39 4.66 -6.30 16.09
N ALA A 40 4.49 -6.47 14.77
CA ALA A 40 4.37 -7.81 14.19
C ALA A 40 5.66 -8.63 14.33
N ARG A 41 6.83 -8.00 14.20
CA ARG A 41 8.13 -8.68 14.23
C ARG A 41 8.60 -9.02 15.65
N LEU A 42 8.39 -8.11 16.59
CA LEU A 42 8.90 -8.21 17.95
C LEU A 42 7.91 -8.90 18.88
N GLU A 43 6.62 -8.62 18.73
CA GLU A 43 5.56 -9.10 19.63
C GLU A 43 4.65 -10.16 18.98
N GLY A 44 4.81 -10.44 17.69
CA GLY A 44 3.96 -11.39 16.96
C GLY A 44 2.52 -10.91 16.75
N LEU A 45 2.25 -9.62 16.97
CA LEU A 45 0.92 -9.04 16.85
C LEU A 45 0.71 -8.42 15.47
N PHE A 46 -0.13 -9.05 14.64
CA PHE A 46 -0.48 -8.52 13.33
C PHE A 46 -1.70 -7.60 13.40
N VAL A 47 -1.44 -6.29 13.46
CA VAL A 47 -2.44 -5.23 13.61
C VAL A 47 -2.66 -4.46 12.32
N GLU A 48 -3.79 -3.76 12.19
CA GLU A 48 -4.00 -2.82 11.09
C GLU A 48 -3.23 -1.49 11.31
N PRO A 49 -2.99 -0.69 10.26
CA PRO A 49 -2.23 0.56 10.38
C PRO A 49 -2.82 1.58 11.36
N SER A 50 -4.15 1.74 11.44
CA SER A 50 -4.79 2.63 12.43
C SER A 50 -4.49 2.21 13.85
N SER A 51 -4.42 0.91 14.10
CA SER A 51 -4.18 0.36 15.44
C SER A 51 -2.73 0.52 15.86
N SER A 52 -1.78 0.50 14.91
CA SER A 52 -0.36 0.71 15.24
C SER A 52 -0.04 2.16 15.61
N SER A 53 -0.94 3.13 15.38
CA SER A 53 -0.69 4.54 15.69
C SER A 53 -0.45 4.78 17.18
N THR A 54 -1.08 4.00 18.07
CA THR A 54 -0.89 4.14 19.52
C THR A 54 0.53 3.75 19.95
N VAL A 55 1.14 2.79 19.26
CA VAL A 55 2.52 2.35 19.52
C VAL A 55 3.52 3.29 18.81
N ALA A 56 3.16 3.77 17.62
CA ALA A 56 4.03 4.58 16.78
C ALA A 56 4.51 5.88 17.45
N VAL A 57 3.70 6.45 18.33
CA VAL A 57 4.02 7.73 19.00
C VAL A 57 4.93 7.56 20.21
N ILE A 58 5.04 6.35 20.78
CA ILE A 58 5.73 6.11 22.06
C ILE A 58 7.17 6.66 22.04
N PRO A 59 8.01 6.39 21.02
CA PRO A 59 9.37 6.92 21.00
C PRO A 59 9.41 8.44 21.10
N ARG A 60 8.48 9.12 20.39
CA ARG A 60 8.39 10.58 20.39
C ARG A 60 7.87 11.12 21.71
N LEU A 61 6.87 10.47 22.32
CA LEU A 61 6.37 10.87 23.64
C LEU A 61 7.42 10.71 24.74
N LEU A 62 8.29 9.70 24.64
CA LEU A 62 9.45 9.53 25.53
C LEU A 62 10.50 10.64 25.30
N GLU A 63 10.84 10.92 24.03
CA GLU A 63 11.79 11.97 23.66
C GLU A 63 11.32 13.37 24.11
N GLU A 64 10.02 13.64 23.99
CA GLU A 64 9.39 14.89 24.45
C GLU A 64 9.16 14.95 25.97
N GLY A 65 9.42 13.85 26.69
CA GLY A 65 9.22 13.75 28.14
C GLY A 65 7.75 13.79 28.57
N LEU A 66 6.81 13.52 27.65
CA LEU A 66 5.38 13.44 27.93
C LEU A 66 5.00 12.14 28.65
N ILE A 67 5.80 11.10 28.49
CA ILE A 67 5.75 9.86 29.26
C ILE A 67 7.17 9.49 29.70
N LYS A 68 7.29 8.71 30.78
CA LYS A 68 8.58 8.25 31.31
C LYS A 68 8.82 6.76 31.06
N PRO A 69 10.08 6.29 30.98
CA PRO A 69 10.39 4.87 30.77
C PRO A 69 9.77 3.91 31.79
N GLU A 70 9.57 4.37 33.02
CA GLU A 70 8.98 3.60 34.12
C GLU A 70 7.45 3.64 34.18
N GLU A 71 6.79 4.44 33.35
CA GLU A 71 5.33 4.55 33.34
C GLU A 71 4.68 3.34 32.66
N LEU A 72 3.57 2.87 33.23
CA LEU A 72 2.76 1.83 32.62
C LEU A 72 1.88 2.43 31.53
N VAL A 73 2.19 2.11 30.28
CA VAL A 73 1.44 2.56 29.10
C VAL A 73 0.57 1.43 28.55
N VAL A 74 -0.72 1.70 28.35
CA VAL A 74 -1.66 0.76 27.71
C VAL A 74 -1.97 1.24 26.28
N CYS A 75 -1.62 0.42 25.29
CA CYS A 75 -1.93 0.66 23.88
C CYS A 75 -3.16 -0.12 23.45
N ILE A 76 -4.19 0.57 22.96
CA ILE A 76 -5.44 -0.06 22.49
C ILE A 76 -5.32 -0.39 21.00
N LEU A 77 -5.15 -1.68 20.69
CA LEU A 77 -5.06 -2.20 19.33
C LEU A 77 -6.45 -2.63 18.86
N THR A 78 -7.18 -1.72 18.22
CA THR A 78 -8.62 -1.90 17.92
C THR A 78 -8.93 -2.84 16.75
N GLY A 79 -7.97 -3.13 15.88
CA GLY A 79 -8.16 -3.88 14.64
C GLY A 79 -7.01 -4.82 14.29
N SER A 80 -7.37 -5.99 13.74
CA SER A 80 -6.43 -6.98 13.24
C SER A 80 -5.98 -6.64 11.82
N GLY A 81 -4.71 -6.91 11.52
CA GLY A 81 -4.15 -6.79 10.17
C GLY A 81 -4.84 -7.69 9.14
N LEU A 82 -5.59 -8.72 9.57
CA LEU A 82 -6.42 -9.57 8.71
C LEU A 82 -7.64 -8.83 8.11
N LYS A 83 -8.07 -7.70 8.71
CA LYS A 83 -9.19 -6.89 8.19
C LYS A 83 -8.77 -5.97 7.04
N ALA A 84 -7.48 -5.66 6.92
CA ALA A 84 -6.91 -4.85 5.85
C ALA A 84 -5.85 -5.63 5.06
N PRO A 85 -6.20 -6.82 4.51
CA PRO A 85 -5.23 -7.67 3.82
C PRO A 85 -4.62 -6.95 2.62
N SER A 86 -5.37 -6.09 1.93
CA SER A 86 -4.92 -5.32 0.77
C SER A 86 -3.82 -4.30 1.04
N ILE A 87 -3.69 -3.76 2.27
CA ILE A 87 -2.59 -2.84 2.65
C ILE A 87 -1.35 -3.63 3.04
N SER A 88 -1.50 -4.71 3.81
CA SER A 88 -0.41 -5.64 4.09
C SER A 88 0.08 -6.33 2.82
N GLU A 89 -0.81 -6.59 1.87
CA GLU A 89 -0.51 -7.08 0.52
C GLU A 89 0.13 -5.99 -0.35
N PHE A 90 -0.25 -4.71 -0.20
CA PHE A 90 0.50 -3.59 -0.80
C PHE A 90 1.93 -3.47 -0.23
N LEU A 91 2.13 -3.84 1.04
CA LEU A 91 3.43 -3.86 1.71
C LEU A 91 4.22 -5.15 1.45
N SER A 92 3.55 -6.28 1.17
CA SER A 92 4.18 -7.50 0.64
C SER A 92 4.55 -7.30 -0.84
N VAL A 93 3.80 -6.48 -1.58
CA VAL A 93 4.22 -5.92 -2.87
C VAL A 93 5.45 -5.02 -2.69
N ARG A 94 5.65 -4.33 -1.55
CA ARG A 94 6.95 -3.69 -1.25
C ARG A 94 8.08 -4.72 -1.09
N ARG A 95 7.84 -5.88 -0.47
CA ARG A 95 8.82 -7.00 -0.46
C ARG A 95 9.08 -7.54 -1.88
N ARG A 96 8.04 -7.72 -2.71
CA ARG A 96 8.22 -8.03 -4.15
C ARG A 96 8.81 -6.88 -4.96
N ALA A 97 8.71 -5.63 -4.50
CA ALA A 97 9.24 -4.43 -5.16
C ALA A 97 10.73 -4.21 -4.85
N VAL A 98 11.20 -4.67 -3.70
CA VAL A 98 12.65 -4.87 -3.47
C VAL A 98 13.19 -5.96 -4.40
N GLU A 99 12.34 -6.93 -4.77
CA GLU A 99 12.59 -7.94 -5.81
C GLU A 99 12.11 -7.55 -7.22
N VAL A 100 11.72 -6.29 -7.49
CA VAL A 100 11.36 -5.88 -8.86
C VAL A 100 12.68 -5.85 -9.64
N PRO A 101 12.95 -6.85 -10.52
CA PRO A 101 14.24 -6.94 -11.16
C PRO A 101 14.44 -5.70 -12.04
N ARG A 102 15.69 -5.26 -12.23
CA ARG A 102 16.04 -4.13 -13.14
C ARG A 102 15.38 -4.25 -14.54
N GLU A 103 15.00 -5.45 -14.95
CA GLU A 103 14.29 -5.82 -16.18
C GLU A 103 12.82 -5.33 -16.26
N THR A 104 12.29 -4.67 -15.21
CA THR A 104 10.86 -4.36 -15.07
C THR A 104 10.40 -3.13 -15.87
N SER A 105 11.30 -2.34 -16.44
CA SER A 105 10.95 -1.12 -17.20
C SER A 105 9.87 -1.37 -18.27
N MET A 106 10.03 -2.43 -19.07
CA MET A 106 9.05 -2.72 -20.14
C MET A 106 7.72 -3.24 -19.60
N LYS A 107 7.76 -4.11 -18.58
CA LYS A 107 6.54 -4.64 -17.93
C LYS A 107 5.73 -3.51 -17.28
N MET A 108 6.38 -2.56 -16.62
CA MET A 108 5.71 -1.38 -16.04
C MET A 108 5.12 -0.47 -17.11
N ARG A 109 5.77 -0.34 -18.27
CA ARG A 109 5.20 0.40 -19.42
C ARG A 109 3.96 -0.31 -19.97
N VAL A 110 3.96 -1.64 -20.06
CA VAL A 110 2.77 -2.43 -20.43
C VAL A 110 1.63 -2.19 -19.43
N LEU A 111 1.90 -2.31 -18.12
CA LEU A 111 0.90 -2.04 -17.08
C LEU A 111 0.38 -0.59 -17.16
N THR A 112 1.25 0.37 -17.42
CA THR A 112 0.86 1.78 -17.62
C THR A 112 -0.09 1.95 -18.80
N VAL A 113 0.16 1.26 -19.92
CA VAL A 113 -0.74 1.28 -21.08
C VAL A 113 -2.10 0.67 -20.73
N LEU A 114 -2.13 -0.46 -20.02
CA LEU A 114 -3.37 -1.13 -19.61
C LEU A 114 -4.14 -0.38 -18.50
N SER A 115 -3.48 0.50 -17.74
CA SER A 115 -4.16 1.34 -16.74
C SER A 115 -5.19 2.30 -17.33
N ARG A 116 -5.11 2.57 -18.64
CA ARG A 116 -6.03 3.44 -19.38
C ARG A 116 -7.22 2.68 -19.97
N GLY A 117 -7.47 1.45 -19.53
CA GLY A 117 -8.52 0.56 -20.06
C GLY A 117 -8.02 -0.74 -20.73
N GLU A 118 -8.96 -1.64 -21.00
CA GLU A 118 -8.69 -2.92 -21.66
C GLU A 118 -8.24 -2.75 -23.12
N ARG A 119 -7.28 -3.58 -23.56
CA ARG A 119 -6.65 -3.44 -24.89
C ARG A 119 -6.25 -4.78 -25.49
N HIS A 120 -6.30 -4.86 -26.82
CA HIS A 120 -5.65 -5.94 -27.56
C HIS A 120 -4.12 -5.82 -27.50
N GLY A 121 -3.41 -6.95 -27.55
CA GLY A 121 -1.94 -6.98 -27.51
C GLY A 121 -1.28 -6.10 -28.58
N TYR A 122 -1.84 -6.05 -29.80
CA TYR A 122 -1.38 -5.16 -30.86
C TYR A 122 -1.51 -3.66 -30.50
N ALA A 123 -2.61 -3.27 -29.85
CA ALA A 123 -2.81 -1.90 -29.40
C ALA A 123 -1.82 -1.52 -28.30
N VAL A 124 -1.49 -2.45 -27.40
CA VAL A 124 -0.43 -2.28 -26.41
C VAL A 124 0.92 -2.03 -27.09
N TRP A 125 1.29 -2.87 -28.06
CA TRP A 125 2.54 -2.70 -28.83
C TRP A 125 2.63 -1.34 -29.53
N ARG A 126 1.53 -0.88 -30.14
CA ARG A 126 1.46 0.42 -30.81
C ARG A 126 1.64 1.58 -29.81
N LEU A 127 1.01 1.51 -28.64
CA LEU A 127 1.12 2.53 -27.59
C LEU A 127 2.49 2.54 -26.89
N LEU A 128 3.20 1.42 -26.92
CA LEU A 128 4.61 1.34 -26.51
C LEU A 128 5.58 1.98 -27.51
N LYS A 129 5.07 2.61 -28.59
CA LYS A 129 5.85 3.22 -29.68
C LYS A 129 6.82 2.23 -30.34
N LYS A 130 6.43 0.96 -30.43
CA LYS A 130 7.25 -0.11 -31.03
C LYS A 130 8.65 -0.25 -30.42
N ALA A 131 8.81 0.10 -29.14
CA ALA A 131 10.09 0.01 -28.43
C ALA A 131 10.63 -1.42 -28.30
N VAL A 132 9.78 -2.43 -28.51
CA VAL A 132 10.12 -3.85 -28.56
C VAL A 132 9.33 -4.53 -29.69
N SER A 133 9.72 -5.76 -30.05
CA SER A 133 8.98 -6.55 -31.04
C SER A 133 7.57 -6.90 -30.57
N LEU A 134 6.65 -7.15 -31.51
CA LEU A 134 5.28 -7.56 -31.18
C LEU A 134 5.27 -8.86 -30.36
N GLN A 135 6.14 -9.81 -30.71
CA GLN A 135 6.30 -11.07 -29.97
C GLN A 135 6.76 -10.83 -28.53
N ALA A 136 7.69 -9.91 -28.30
CA ALA A 136 8.13 -9.54 -26.95
C ALA A 136 6.98 -8.95 -26.11
N VAL A 137 6.09 -8.16 -26.71
CA VAL A 137 4.89 -7.66 -26.01
C VAL A 137 3.99 -8.81 -25.55
N TYR A 138 3.75 -9.80 -26.40
CA TYR A 138 2.97 -10.98 -26.01
C TYR A 138 3.66 -11.81 -24.93
N GLN A 139 5.00 -11.93 -24.94
CA GLN A 139 5.74 -12.58 -23.86
C GLN A 139 5.58 -11.83 -22.54
N HIS A 140 5.65 -10.50 -22.55
CA HIS A 140 5.41 -9.69 -21.35
C HIS A 140 3.97 -9.81 -20.83
N LEU A 141 2.97 -9.79 -21.72
CA LEU A 141 1.57 -9.97 -21.34
C LEU A 141 1.33 -11.35 -20.72
N LYS A 142 1.91 -12.40 -21.29
CA LYS A 142 1.82 -13.77 -20.74
C LYS A 142 2.51 -13.89 -19.38
N ASP A 143 3.67 -13.26 -19.21
CA ASP A 143 4.36 -13.26 -17.93
C ASP A 143 3.58 -12.50 -16.85
N LEU A 144 3.03 -11.33 -17.19
CA LEU A 144 2.20 -10.54 -16.28
C LEU A 144 0.89 -11.25 -15.92
N GLU A 145 0.31 -12.00 -16.87
CA GLU A 145 -0.87 -12.83 -16.65
C GLU A 145 -0.58 -13.99 -15.70
N ARG A 146 0.52 -14.72 -15.93
CA ARG A 146 0.98 -15.79 -15.03
C ARG A 146 1.25 -15.29 -13.60
N ARG A 147 1.66 -14.03 -13.44
CA ARG A 147 1.92 -13.41 -12.14
C ARG A 147 0.67 -12.79 -11.49
N GLY A 148 -0.48 -12.86 -12.15
CA GLY A 148 -1.75 -12.32 -11.62
C GLY A 148 -1.89 -10.80 -11.70
N TYR A 149 -1.05 -10.09 -12.46
CA TYR A 149 -1.13 -8.62 -12.59
C TYR A 149 -1.96 -8.16 -13.80
N VAL A 150 -2.19 -9.07 -14.74
CA VAL A 150 -3.00 -8.86 -15.93
C VAL A 150 -3.91 -10.06 -16.08
N GLU A 151 -5.11 -9.86 -16.59
CA GLU A 151 -5.98 -10.96 -17.00
C GLU A 151 -6.41 -10.73 -18.44
N SER A 152 -6.76 -11.83 -19.13
CA SER A 152 -7.25 -11.76 -20.49
C SER A 152 -8.64 -12.35 -20.66
N THR A 153 -9.42 -11.69 -21.51
CA THR A 153 -10.77 -12.13 -21.90
C THR A 153 -10.82 -12.24 -23.42
N ARG A 154 -11.76 -13.04 -23.95
CA ARG A 154 -12.05 -13.07 -25.38
C ARG A 154 -13.21 -12.13 -25.69
N LEU A 155 -12.96 -11.13 -26.52
CA LEU A 155 -13.97 -10.21 -27.03
C LEU A 155 -13.95 -10.29 -28.56
N ASN A 156 -15.07 -10.67 -29.16
CA ASN A 156 -15.20 -10.88 -30.62
C ASN A 156 -14.12 -11.80 -31.21
N GLY A 157 -13.87 -12.94 -30.54
CA GLY A 157 -12.86 -13.93 -30.94
C GLY A 157 -11.40 -13.49 -30.74
N ARG A 158 -11.15 -12.26 -30.26
CA ARG A 158 -9.81 -11.72 -30.05
C ARG A 158 -9.52 -11.57 -28.56
N ARG A 159 -8.27 -11.83 -28.17
CA ARG A 159 -7.83 -11.67 -26.78
C ARG A 159 -7.65 -10.19 -26.45
N VAL A 160 -8.29 -9.73 -25.39
CA VAL A 160 -8.11 -8.42 -24.76
C VAL A 160 -7.49 -8.62 -23.39
N TYR A 161 -6.68 -7.66 -22.96
CA TYR A 161 -5.98 -7.69 -21.68
C TYR A 161 -6.41 -6.50 -20.84
N ARG A 162 -6.58 -6.72 -19.54
CA ARG A 162 -6.87 -5.68 -18.55
C ARG A 162 -6.04 -5.87 -17.29
N LEU A 163 -5.90 -4.80 -16.50
CA LEU A 163 -5.26 -4.89 -15.19
C LEU A 163 -6.20 -5.55 -14.18
N THR A 164 -5.64 -6.44 -13.38
CA THR A 164 -6.24 -6.90 -12.12
C THR A 164 -6.10 -5.84 -11.04
N GLU A 165 -6.67 -6.07 -9.86
CA GLU A 165 -6.48 -5.16 -8.72
C GLU A 165 -5.01 -5.13 -8.29
N GLU A 166 -4.37 -6.29 -8.20
CA GLU A 166 -2.95 -6.47 -7.87
C GLU A 166 -2.06 -5.74 -8.89
N GLY A 167 -2.40 -5.79 -10.18
CA GLY A 167 -1.69 -5.06 -11.23
C GLY A 167 -1.78 -3.54 -11.10
N ARG A 168 -2.95 -3.03 -10.69
CA ARG A 168 -3.13 -1.58 -10.40
C ARG A 168 -2.33 -1.17 -9.17
N LEU A 169 -2.33 -2.00 -8.13
CA LEU A 169 -1.59 -1.75 -6.90
C LEU A 169 -0.08 -1.72 -7.15
N LEU A 170 0.45 -2.69 -7.89
CA LEU A 170 1.85 -2.73 -8.32
C LEU A 170 2.25 -1.46 -9.09
N LEU A 171 1.40 -1.02 -10.03
CA LEU A 171 1.66 0.20 -10.80
C LEU A 171 1.65 1.46 -9.93
N LYS A 172 0.74 1.55 -8.94
CA LYS A 172 0.70 2.64 -7.97
C LYS A 172 1.97 2.67 -7.12
N ALA A 173 2.39 1.52 -6.59
CA ALA A 173 3.63 1.40 -5.82
C ALA A 173 4.86 1.82 -6.63
N PHE A 174 4.97 1.38 -7.88
CA PHE A 174 6.09 1.74 -8.76
C PHE A 174 6.18 3.26 -9.02
N ARG A 175 5.05 3.95 -9.21
CA ARG A 175 5.02 5.41 -9.41
C ARG A 175 5.49 6.18 -8.18
N ILE A 176 5.13 5.72 -6.98
CA ILE A 176 5.56 6.33 -5.72
C ILE A 176 7.08 6.20 -5.56
N ILE A 177 7.66 5.04 -5.89
CA ILE A 177 9.10 4.79 -5.78
C ILE A 177 9.90 5.64 -6.77
N ARG A 178 9.42 5.78 -8.02
CA ARG A 178 10.11 6.57 -9.07
C ARG A 178 9.88 8.07 -8.99
N GLY A 179 8.93 8.53 -8.19
CA GLY A 179 8.65 9.94 -7.96
C GLY A 179 9.49 10.58 -6.85
N ARG A 180 10.49 9.85 -6.33
CA ARG A 180 11.58 10.37 -5.49
C ARG A 180 12.85 10.49 -6.33
#